data_AF-A0A9W9RED6-F1
#
_entry.id   AF-A0A9W9RED6-F1
#
_cell.length_a   1.000
_cell.length_b   1.000
_cell.length_c   1.000
_cell.angle_alpha   90.00
_cell.angle_beta   90.00
_cell.angle_gamma   90.00
#
_symmetry.space_group_name_H-M   'P 1'
#
loop_
_entity.id
_entity.type
_entity.pdbx_description
1 polymer ?
#
loop_
_entity_poly.entity_id
_entity_poly.type
_entity_poly.pdbx_seq_one_letter_code
_entity_poly.pdbx_strand_id
1 'polypeptide(L)'
;MSLIQLQPHPFTSIPAHPSFSTDLSRPELHHYISTALHEALELLHSVPSTFTTDPKLRPSPPSQAKVKLLRGWRKPSEPRASIKGRVKDKSEFWVCRQSEHVDASSTGTASWREFEAGLRSEHAEHEMEYTPSVSAVQRLLEWAVEDIGEIEVDGIRFRDASMEVNLITHTFHPSALIAPRSFISLTISAAYNNFPPQPSQTLEEHRQGFLTVQIPLHPEASSTPQALHQRIYASVPKRAIFANYASIERVELIPATHFADQHSVEQQYRSQSRIEWTMATTSDAGGSIPQWVQRSWALGGVPRAVVADVGLFIGWTMRRRQGA
;
A
#
# COMPACT_ATOMS: atom_id res chain seq x y z
N MET A 1 8.35 -15.20 -10.81
CA MET A 1 8.88 -14.46 -9.65
C MET A 1 7.80 -13.58 -9.06
N SER A 2 7.46 -13.75 -7.77
CA SER A 2 6.50 -12.86 -7.09
C SER A 2 7.04 -11.45 -6.96
N LEU A 3 6.24 -10.46 -7.35
CA LEU A 3 6.53 -9.05 -7.18
C LEU A 3 6.22 -8.57 -5.76
N ILE A 4 5.10 -9.02 -5.19
CA ILE A 4 4.58 -8.51 -3.91
C ILE A 4 5.07 -9.37 -2.74
N GLN A 5 6.29 -9.09 -2.27
CA GLN A 5 6.96 -9.81 -1.19
C GLN A 5 7.88 -8.89 -0.37
N LEU A 6 8.24 -9.30 0.83
CA LEU A 6 9.07 -8.52 1.76
C LEU A 6 10.52 -8.37 1.27
N GLN A 7 11.04 -9.40 0.61
CA GLN A 7 12.39 -9.38 0.08
C GLN A 7 12.48 -8.32 -1.04
N PRO A 8 13.37 -7.31 -0.93
CA PRO A 8 13.48 -6.28 -1.93
C PRO A 8 14.04 -6.82 -3.25
N HIS A 9 13.58 -6.21 -4.33
CA HIS A 9 13.99 -6.51 -5.69
C HIS A 9 15.18 -5.64 -6.13
N PRO A 10 16.05 -6.15 -7.02
CA PRO A 10 17.11 -5.35 -7.60
C PRO A 10 16.55 -4.34 -8.62
N PHE A 11 17.25 -3.23 -8.87
CA PHE A 11 16.85 -2.24 -9.88
C PHE A 11 16.88 -2.78 -11.32
N THR A 12 17.50 -3.93 -11.57
CA THR A 12 17.46 -4.62 -12.87
C THR A 12 16.16 -5.35 -13.13
N SER A 13 15.35 -5.64 -12.10
CA SER A 13 14.08 -6.37 -12.28
C SER A 13 12.88 -5.47 -12.54
N ILE A 14 13.06 -4.15 -12.64
CA ILE A 14 12.00 -3.20 -13.01
C ILE A 14 12.09 -2.84 -14.50
N PRO A 15 10.96 -2.43 -15.13
CA PRO A 15 10.92 -2.09 -16.54
C PRO A 15 11.97 -1.06 -16.98
N ALA A 16 12.25 -1.04 -18.28
CA ALA A 16 13.12 -0.03 -18.87
C ALA A 16 12.58 1.38 -18.58
N HIS A 17 13.49 2.35 -18.39
CA HIS A 17 13.18 3.74 -18.10
C HIS A 17 14.24 4.62 -18.80
N PRO A 18 13.90 5.82 -19.29
CA PRO A 18 14.86 6.70 -19.97
C PRO A 18 16.12 7.05 -19.17
N SER A 19 16.05 6.98 -17.83
CA SER A 19 17.21 7.18 -16.94
C SER A 19 18.12 5.95 -16.81
N PHE A 20 17.80 4.84 -17.45
CA PHE A 20 18.62 3.63 -17.46
C PHE A 20 19.35 3.49 -18.79
N SER A 21 20.51 2.81 -18.77
CA SER A 21 21.10 2.30 -20.01
C SER A 21 20.13 1.30 -20.66
N THR A 22 20.02 1.34 -21.99
CA THR A 22 19.20 0.41 -22.76
C THR A 22 19.69 -1.01 -22.55
N ASP A 23 18.96 -1.77 -21.74
CA ASP A 23 19.21 -3.18 -21.43
C ASP A 23 17.97 -3.98 -21.86
N LEU A 24 18.16 -4.85 -22.85
CA LEU A 24 17.09 -5.69 -23.42
C LEU A 24 16.63 -6.81 -22.48
N SER A 25 17.29 -7.00 -21.33
CA SER A 25 16.91 -8.03 -20.34
C SER A 25 15.85 -7.58 -19.33
N ARG A 26 15.45 -6.29 -19.35
CA ARG A 26 14.43 -5.73 -18.46
C ARG A 26 13.03 -6.22 -18.84
N PRO A 27 12.11 -6.36 -17.85
CA PRO A 27 10.74 -6.76 -18.14
C PRO A 27 10.01 -5.68 -18.96
N GLU A 28 9.04 -6.13 -19.74
CA GLU A 28 8.11 -5.27 -20.47
C GLU A 28 7.17 -4.58 -19.45
N LEU A 29 6.87 -3.29 -19.69
CA LEU A 29 6.17 -2.41 -18.75
C LEU A 29 4.74 -2.87 -18.47
N HIS A 30 3.94 -3.12 -19.51
CA HIS A 30 2.55 -3.56 -19.36
C HIS A 30 2.48 -4.91 -18.62
N HIS A 31 3.32 -5.87 -19.00
CA HIS A 31 3.38 -7.19 -18.38
C HIS A 31 3.80 -7.12 -16.91
N TYR A 32 4.73 -6.21 -16.57
CA TYR A 32 5.13 -6.01 -15.19
C TYR A 32 3.98 -5.47 -14.33
N ILE A 33 3.27 -4.45 -14.83
CA ILE A 33 2.13 -3.86 -14.13
C ILE A 33 0.97 -4.85 -14.03
N SER A 34 0.65 -5.58 -15.11
CA SER A 34 -0.43 -6.57 -15.11
C SER A 34 -0.13 -7.70 -14.11
N THR A 35 1.12 -8.14 -14.00
CA THR A 35 1.56 -9.13 -13.02
C THR A 35 1.39 -8.61 -11.59
N ALA A 36 1.78 -7.35 -11.32
CA ALA A 36 1.62 -6.75 -10.00
C ALA A 36 0.15 -6.60 -9.59
N LEU A 37 -0.71 -6.16 -10.51
CA LEU A 37 -2.15 -6.04 -10.26
C LEU A 37 -2.81 -7.40 -10.02
N HIS A 38 -2.44 -8.42 -10.80
CA HIS A 38 -2.91 -9.79 -10.62
C HIS A 38 -2.53 -10.33 -9.24
N GLU A 39 -1.25 -10.24 -8.86
CA GLU A 39 -0.77 -10.68 -7.54
C GLU A 39 -1.47 -9.93 -6.40
N ALA A 40 -1.77 -8.64 -6.58
CA ALA A 40 -2.49 -7.83 -5.59
C ALA A 40 -3.94 -8.31 -5.41
N LEU A 41 -4.65 -8.59 -6.51
CA LEU A 41 -6.00 -9.13 -6.48
C LEU A 41 -6.04 -10.52 -5.83
N GLU A 42 -5.14 -11.43 -6.22
CA GLU A 42 -5.02 -12.75 -5.60
C GLU A 42 -4.80 -12.65 -4.09
N LEU A 43 -3.89 -11.76 -3.67
CA LEU A 43 -3.63 -11.52 -2.25
C LEU A 43 -4.89 -11.03 -1.53
N LEU A 44 -5.56 -10.00 -2.04
CA LEU A 44 -6.80 -9.47 -1.45
C LEU A 44 -7.89 -10.53 -1.34
N HIS A 45 -8.09 -11.33 -2.38
CA HIS A 45 -9.07 -12.42 -2.39
C HIS A 45 -8.74 -13.52 -1.38
N SER A 46 -7.45 -13.77 -1.12
CA SER A 46 -7.01 -14.77 -0.15
C SER A 46 -7.10 -14.31 1.32
N VAL A 47 -7.11 -13.00 1.60
CA VAL A 47 -7.07 -12.47 2.97
C VAL A 47 -8.17 -13.05 3.87
N PRO A 48 -9.46 -13.09 3.47
CA PRO A 48 -10.53 -13.59 4.33
C PRO A 48 -10.37 -15.07 4.76
N SER A 49 -9.73 -15.89 3.93
CA SER A 49 -9.55 -17.33 4.18
C SER A 49 -8.20 -17.67 4.82
N THR A 50 -7.18 -16.85 4.59
CA THR A 50 -5.80 -17.15 5.02
C THR A 50 -5.33 -16.34 6.23
N PHE A 51 -6.00 -15.24 6.58
CA PHE A 51 -5.62 -14.38 7.71
C PHE A 51 -6.53 -14.61 8.90
N THR A 52 -5.95 -14.61 10.10
CA THR A 52 -6.71 -14.62 11.35
C THR A 52 -7.18 -13.21 11.68
N THR A 53 -8.49 -13.06 11.88
CA THR A 53 -9.10 -11.79 12.31
C THR A 53 -8.86 -11.53 13.80
N ASP A 54 -8.42 -10.33 14.17
CA ASP A 54 -8.40 -9.85 15.55
C ASP A 54 -9.87 -9.64 15.99
N PRO A 55 -10.31 -10.26 17.10
CA PRO A 55 -11.71 -10.16 17.54
C PRO A 55 -12.11 -8.74 17.95
N LYS A 56 -11.15 -7.85 18.23
CA LYS A 56 -11.41 -6.47 18.66
C LYS A 56 -11.24 -5.48 17.52
N LEU A 57 -12.33 -4.78 17.22
CA LEU A 57 -12.28 -3.58 16.40
C LEU A 57 -11.49 -2.47 17.11
N ARG A 58 -10.64 -1.78 16.36
CA ARG A 58 -9.71 -0.78 16.90
C ARG A 58 -10.16 0.63 16.54
N PRO A 59 -10.19 1.59 17.48
CA PRO A 59 -10.41 2.99 17.16
C PRO A 59 -9.17 3.60 16.50
N SER A 60 -9.37 4.57 15.62
CA SER A 60 -8.30 5.38 15.04
C SER A 60 -8.74 6.85 14.96
N PRO A 61 -8.79 7.56 16.09
CA PRO A 61 -9.27 8.94 16.11
C PRO A 61 -8.39 9.85 15.22
N PRO A 62 -8.97 10.86 14.55
CA PRO A 62 -10.36 11.32 14.63
C PRO A 62 -11.37 10.54 13.76
N SER A 63 -10.98 9.44 13.11
CA SER A 63 -11.91 8.64 12.32
C SER A 63 -13.06 8.06 13.17
N GLN A 64 -14.28 8.15 12.65
CA GLN A 64 -15.45 7.46 13.20
C GLN A 64 -15.42 5.97 12.87
N ALA A 65 -14.82 5.59 11.73
CA ALA A 65 -14.69 4.21 11.31
C ALA A 65 -13.84 3.42 12.32
N LYS A 66 -14.31 2.21 12.65
CA LYS A 66 -13.49 1.25 13.38
C LYS A 66 -12.65 0.44 12.40
N VAL A 67 -11.44 0.12 12.82
CA VAL A 67 -10.50 -0.66 12.02
C VAL A 67 -10.55 -2.12 12.46
N LYS A 68 -10.90 -3.00 11.53
CA LYS A 68 -10.75 -4.45 11.67
C LYS A 68 -9.33 -4.82 11.28
N LEU A 69 -8.67 -5.59 12.12
CA LEU A 69 -7.27 -6.01 11.91
C LEU A 69 -7.22 -7.52 11.66
N LEU A 70 -6.44 -7.94 10.69
CA LEU A 70 -6.18 -9.33 10.36
C LEU A 70 -4.67 -9.57 10.27
N ARG A 71 -4.23 -10.80 10.56
CA ARG A 71 -2.81 -11.19 10.52
C ARG A 71 -2.66 -12.55 9.87
N GLY A 72 -1.67 -12.68 9.01
CA GLY A 72 -1.41 -13.91 8.27
C GLY A 72 0.07 -14.15 8.10
N TRP A 73 0.40 -15.38 7.73
CA TRP A 73 1.75 -15.75 7.30
C TRP A 73 1.67 -16.24 5.86
N ARG A 74 2.49 -15.65 4.99
CA ARG A 74 2.56 -16.04 3.58
C ARG A 74 3.93 -16.62 3.28
N LYS A 75 3.98 -17.64 2.44
CA LYS A 75 5.24 -18.12 1.86
C LYS A 75 5.42 -17.43 0.52
N PRO A 76 6.59 -16.85 0.22
CA PRO A 76 6.91 -16.41 -1.14
C PRO A 76 6.78 -17.60 -2.10
N SER A 77 6.27 -17.37 -3.31
CA SER A 77 6.04 -18.43 -4.31
C SER A 77 7.33 -19.02 -4.88
N GLU A 78 8.48 -18.35 -4.72
CA GLU A 78 9.79 -18.85 -5.16
C GLU A 78 10.88 -18.62 -4.08
N PRO A 79 11.55 -19.67 -3.57
CA PRO A 79 12.74 -19.51 -2.73
C PRO A 79 13.94 -19.10 -3.60
N ARG A 80 14.42 -17.85 -3.49
CA ARG A 80 15.73 -17.48 -4.07
C ARG A 80 16.87 -18.14 -3.29
N ALA A 81 17.84 -18.67 -4.03
CA ALA A 81 19.04 -19.31 -3.46
C ALA A 81 19.78 -18.35 -2.53
N SER A 82 19.91 -18.71 -1.25
CA SER A 82 20.71 -17.95 -0.30
C SER A 82 22.20 -18.05 -0.66
N ILE A 83 22.93 -16.93 -0.66
CA ILE A 83 24.40 -16.90 -0.85
C ILE A 83 25.17 -17.66 0.25
N LYS A 84 24.51 -18.14 1.31
CA LYS A 84 25.13 -18.95 2.39
C LYS A 84 24.21 -20.05 2.92
N GLY A 85 24.01 -21.11 2.16
CA GLY A 85 23.83 -22.49 2.66
C GLY A 85 22.71 -22.84 3.64
N ARG A 86 21.71 -22.00 3.89
CA ARG A 86 20.50 -22.38 4.67
C ARG A 86 19.27 -21.72 4.05
N VAL A 87 18.57 -22.46 3.20
CA VAL A 87 17.20 -22.11 2.79
C VAL A 87 16.31 -22.35 4.00
N LYS A 88 16.08 -21.32 4.80
CA LYS A 88 14.85 -21.27 5.61
C LYS A 88 13.79 -20.70 4.69
N ASP A 89 12.77 -21.50 4.38
CA ASP A 89 11.47 -21.00 3.91
C ASP A 89 10.99 -19.97 4.95
N LYS A 90 11.33 -18.70 4.73
CA LYS A 90 10.93 -17.64 5.64
C LYS A 90 9.54 -17.23 5.24
N SER A 91 8.55 -17.73 5.98
CA SER A 91 7.23 -17.13 5.96
C SER A 91 7.32 -15.66 6.32
N GLU A 92 6.61 -14.84 5.58
CA GLU A 92 6.48 -13.41 5.79
C GLU A 92 5.28 -13.15 6.67
N PHE A 93 5.43 -12.28 7.67
CA PHE A 93 4.33 -11.86 8.51
C PHE A 93 3.60 -10.70 7.84
N TRP A 94 2.32 -10.90 7.56
CA TRP A 94 1.45 -9.92 6.92
C TRP A 94 0.41 -9.41 7.90
N VAL A 95 0.16 -8.11 7.84
CA VAL A 95 -0.91 -7.43 8.57
C VAL A 95 -1.86 -6.85 7.55
N CYS A 96 -3.16 -7.12 7.72
CA CYS A 96 -4.20 -6.49 6.93
C CYS A 96 -5.10 -5.66 7.84
N ARG A 97 -5.51 -4.48 7.38
CA ARG A 97 -6.54 -3.65 7.99
C ARG A 97 -7.69 -3.45 7.03
N GLN A 98 -8.89 -3.35 7.58
CA GLN A 98 -10.11 -3.01 6.85
C GLN A 98 -10.87 -1.94 7.65
N SER A 99 -11.38 -0.94 6.97
CA SER A 99 -12.25 0.09 7.55
C SER A 99 -13.32 0.49 6.55
N GLU A 100 -14.50 0.83 7.05
CA GLU A 100 -15.63 1.29 6.25
C GLU A 100 -16.00 2.71 6.67
N HIS A 101 -16.16 3.59 5.69
CA HIS A 101 -16.38 5.02 5.89
C HIS A 101 -17.67 5.46 5.20
N VAL A 102 -18.35 6.43 5.78
CA VAL A 102 -19.48 7.10 5.10
C VAL A 102 -18.90 7.98 4.01
N ASP A 103 -19.37 7.83 2.77
CA ASP A 103 -19.01 8.73 1.67
C ASP A 103 -19.62 10.12 1.92
N ALA A 104 -18.87 10.99 2.61
CA ALA A 104 -19.28 12.34 2.94
C ALA A 104 -18.08 13.22 3.31
N SER A 105 -18.13 14.49 2.95
CA SER A 105 -17.16 15.49 3.42
C SER A 105 -17.55 16.04 4.81
N SER A 106 -17.52 15.18 5.84
CA SER A 106 -17.93 15.53 7.21
C SER A 106 -16.91 15.08 8.27
N THR A 107 -17.10 15.51 9.53
CA THR A 107 -16.13 15.25 10.60
C THR A 107 -15.99 13.75 10.88
N GLY A 108 -14.75 13.26 10.88
CA GLY A 108 -14.44 11.85 11.18
C GLY A 108 -14.69 10.89 10.02
N THR A 109 -14.93 11.39 8.81
CA THR A 109 -15.00 10.61 7.57
C THR A 109 -14.55 11.46 6.36
N ALA A 110 -14.48 10.87 5.18
CA ALA A 110 -14.15 11.56 3.94
C ALA A 110 -14.97 11.07 2.74
N SER A 111 -15.15 11.95 1.77
CA SER A 111 -15.82 11.64 0.51
C SER A 111 -14.94 10.82 -0.41
N TRP A 112 -15.53 10.17 -1.41
CA TRP A 112 -14.83 9.40 -2.43
C TRP A 112 -13.72 10.22 -3.09
N ARG A 113 -14.04 11.47 -3.46
CA ARG A 113 -13.08 12.39 -4.07
C ARG A 113 -11.88 12.67 -3.17
N GLU A 114 -12.09 12.75 -1.86
CA GLU A 114 -11.00 13.01 -0.89
C GLU A 114 -10.15 11.76 -0.65
N PHE A 115 -10.76 10.57 -0.65
CA PHE A 115 -10.05 9.29 -0.65
C PHE A 115 -9.17 9.15 -1.89
N GLU A 116 -9.74 9.37 -3.07
CA GLU A 116 -9.00 9.28 -4.33
C GLU A 116 -7.87 10.32 -4.39
N ALA A 117 -8.17 11.59 -4.13
CA ALA A 117 -7.17 12.64 -4.19
C ALA A 117 -6.04 12.45 -3.18
N GLY A 118 -6.33 11.92 -1.98
CA GLY A 118 -5.34 11.81 -0.93
C GLY A 118 -4.56 10.50 -0.87
N LEU A 119 -5.10 9.41 -1.41
CA LEU A 119 -4.45 8.09 -1.37
C LEU A 119 -3.99 7.57 -2.73
N ARG A 120 -4.48 8.13 -3.85
CA ARG A 120 -4.11 7.66 -5.20
C ARG A 120 -3.02 8.53 -5.82
N SER A 121 -3.27 9.83 -5.91
CA SER A 121 -2.35 10.80 -6.53
C SER A 121 -1.38 11.35 -5.50
N GLU A 122 -0.11 11.54 -5.89
CA GLU A 122 0.95 12.08 -5.02
C GLU A 122 1.00 11.34 -3.66
N HIS A 123 0.85 10.01 -3.70
CA HIS A 123 0.62 9.17 -2.51
C HIS A 123 1.72 9.36 -1.47
N ALA A 124 2.98 9.34 -1.89
CA ALA A 124 4.12 9.48 -0.97
C ALA A 124 4.21 10.89 -0.38
N GLU A 125 3.97 11.94 -1.18
CA GLU A 125 3.95 13.32 -0.71
C GLU A 125 2.82 13.56 0.31
N HIS A 126 1.62 13.08 0.03
CA HIS A 126 0.50 13.15 0.97
C HIS A 126 0.79 12.37 2.25
N GLU A 127 1.38 11.17 2.15
CA GLU A 127 1.80 10.41 3.33
C GLU A 127 2.79 11.19 4.20
N MET A 128 3.73 11.94 3.60
CA MET A 128 4.64 12.81 4.35
C MET A 128 3.92 13.90 5.14
N GLU A 129 2.82 14.44 4.62
CA GLU A 129 2.06 15.51 5.30
C GLU A 129 1.27 15.00 6.51
N TYR A 130 0.75 13.78 6.46
CA TYR A 130 -0.12 13.25 7.52
C TYR A 130 0.53 12.22 8.42
N THR A 131 1.65 11.62 8.03
CA THR A 131 2.36 10.60 8.82
C THR A 131 3.55 11.24 9.54
N PRO A 132 3.47 11.48 10.87
CA PRO A 132 4.48 12.26 11.59
C PRO A 132 5.90 11.69 11.56
N SER A 133 6.04 10.39 11.26
CA SER A 133 7.35 9.75 11.17
C SER A 133 8.01 9.94 9.81
N VAL A 134 7.26 10.20 8.74
CA VAL A 134 7.81 10.42 7.40
C VAL A 134 8.38 11.83 7.36
N SER A 135 9.69 11.91 7.17
CA SER A 135 10.48 13.15 7.29
C SER A 135 11.02 13.66 5.96
N ALA A 136 11.06 12.79 4.94
CA ALA A 136 11.46 13.15 3.60
C ALA A 136 10.92 12.14 2.60
N VAL A 137 10.49 12.64 1.45
CA VAL A 137 10.12 11.88 0.27
C VAL A 137 10.89 12.44 -0.92
N GLN A 138 11.46 11.57 -1.73
CA GLN A 138 12.10 11.93 -2.98
C GLN A 138 11.66 10.97 -4.09
N ARG A 139 10.96 11.51 -5.09
CA ARG A 139 10.68 10.79 -6.33
C ARG A 139 11.98 10.53 -7.08
N LEU A 140 12.26 9.26 -7.32
CA LEU A 140 13.46 8.80 -8.00
C LEU A 140 13.20 8.56 -9.49
N LEU A 141 12.09 7.92 -9.84
CA LEU A 141 11.75 7.54 -11.20
C LEU A 141 10.25 7.67 -11.39
N GLU A 142 9.81 7.90 -12.62
CA GLU A 142 8.41 8.03 -12.99
C GLU A 142 8.25 7.64 -14.45
N TRP A 143 7.34 6.72 -14.74
CA TRP A 143 7.04 6.31 -16.11
C TRP A 143 5.93 7.20 -16.66
N ALA A 144 6.06 7.57 -17.94
CA ALA A 144 5.04 8.37 -18.61
C ALA A 144 3.72 7.60 -18.66
N VAL A 145 2.63 8.26 -18.31
CA VAL A 145 1.30 7.65 -18.23
C VAL A 145 0.85 7.16 -19.62
N GLU A 146 1.27 7.85 -20.67
CA GLU A 146 1.00 7.49 -22.06
C GLU A 146 1.66 6.17 -22.47
N ASP A 147 2.81 5.83 -21.86
CA ASP A 147 3.51 4.56 -22.10
C ASP A 147 2.85 3.38 -21.34
N ILE A 148 2.02 3.67 -20.33
CA ILE A 148 1.32 2.66 -19.52
C ILE A 148 -0.08 2.36 -20.05
N GLY A 149 -0.85 3.38 -20.44
CA GLY A 149 -2.21 3.20 -20.98
C GLY A 149 -3.19 2.43 -20.08
N GLU A 150 -4.17 1.76 -20.71
CA GLU A 150 -5.14 0.89 -20.03
C GLU A 150 -4.59 -0.54 -19.90
N ILE A 151 -4.97 -1.23 -18.82
CA ILE A 151 -4.50 -2.58 -18.50
C ILE A 151 -5.69 -3.45 -18.10
N GLU A 152 -5.80 -4.63 -18.69
CA GLU A 152 -6.84 -5.60 -18.34
C GLU A 152 -6.23 -6.77 -17.57
N VAL A 153 -6.75 -7.05 -16.37
CA VAL A 153 -6.31 -8.14 -15.50
C VAL A 153 -7.52 -8.78 -14.85
N ASP A 154 -7.64 -10.11 -14.93
CA ASP A 154 -8.73 -10.89 -14.33
C ASP A 154 -10.14 -10.36 -14.67
N GLY A 155 -10.32 -9.84 -15.90
CA GLY A 155 -11.58 -9.26 -16.37
C GLY A 155 -11.88 -7.86 -15.81
N ILE A 156 -10.94 -7.25 -15.09
CA ILE A 156 -11.03 -5.87 -14.60
C ILE A 156 -10.20 -4.98 -15.51
N ARG A 157 -10.83 -3.92 -16.01
CA ARG A 157 -10.15 -2.88 -16.79
C ARG A 157 -9.66 -1.78 -15.85
N PHE A 158 -8.35 -1.70 -15.73
CA PHE A 158 -7.63 -0.65 -15.03
C PHE A 158 -7.30 0.51 -15.97
N ARG A 159 -7.48 1.72 -15.45
CA ARG A 159 -7.25 3.01 -16.12
C ARG A 159 -6.49 3.95 -15.19
N ASP A 160 -6.04 5.07 -15.74
CA ASP A 160 -5.31 6.10 -15.01
C ASP A 160 -4.13 5.53 -14.22
N ALA A 161 -3.45 4.54 -14.83
CA ALA A 161 -2.39 3.79 -14.20
C ALA A 161 -1.11 4.63 -14.16
N SER A 162 -0.44 4.62 -13.02
CA SER A 162 0.83 5.31 -12.79
C SER A 162 1.84 4.37 -12.16
N MET A 163 3.12 4.55 -12.50
CA MET A 163 4.22 3.82 -11.88
C MET A 163 5.37 4.78 -11.53
N GLU A 164 5.86 4.71 -10.30
CA GLU A 164 6.92 5.59 -9.80
C GLU A 164 7.79 4.89 -8.76
N VAL A 165 9.03 5.35 -8.59
CA VAL A 165 9.91 4.91 -7.50
C VAL A 165 10.14 6.07 -6.55
N ASN A 166 9.86 5.87 -5.26
CA ASN A 166 10.10 6.86 -4.22
C ASN A 166 11.14 6.36 -3.20
N LEU A 167 11.99 7.28 -2.74
CA LEU A 167 12.78 7.13 -1.52
C LEU A 167 12.03 7.83 -0.37
N ILE A 168 11.60 7.05 0.61
CA ILE A 168 10.80 7.53 1.76
C ILE A 168 11.63 7.34 3.02
N THR A 169 11.84 8.41 3.80
CA THR A 169 12.64 8.35 5.04
C THR A 169 11.79 8.61 6.26
N HIS A 170 11.74 7.63 7.16
CA HIS A 170 11.13 7.75 8.48
C HIS A 170 12.17 8.11 9.54
N THR A 171 11.88 9.15 10.33
CA THR A 171 12.63 9.49 11.54
C THR A 171 11.77 9.24 12.77
N PHE A 172 12.40 8.68 13.81
CA PHE A 172 11.72 8.30 15.04
C PHE A 172 12.33 9.06 16.22
N HIS A 173 11.49 9.40 17.19
CA HIS A 173 11.91 10.07 18.42
C HIS A 173 11.93 9.08 19.60
N PRO A 174 12.95 9.15 20.48
CA PRO A 174 14.12 10.03 20.41
C PRO A 174 15.17 9.56 19.38
N SER A 175 15.62 10.47 18.53
CA SER A 175 16.52 10.20 17.38
C SER A 175 17.92 9.72 17.78
N ALA A 176 18.32 9.93 19.03
CA ALA A 176 19.57 9.40 19.57
C ALA A 176 19.55 7.87 19.71
N LEU A 177 18.37 7.27 19.95
CA LEU A 177 18.22 5.83 20.24
C LEU A 177 17.77 5.04 19.02
N ILE A 178 17.03 5.68 18.11
CA ILE A 178 16.39 5.01 17.00
C ILE A 178 16.88 5.63 15.69
N ALA A 179 17.71 4.85 14.97
CA ALA A 179 18.18 5.23 13.65
C ALA A 179 17.00 5.47 12.67
N PRO A 180 17.10 6.44 11.75
CA PRO A 180 16.13 6.61 10.68
C PRO A 180 16.01 5.35 9.81
N ARG A 181 14.86 5.16 9.17
CA ARG A 181 14.67 4.10 8.16
C ARG A 181 14.40 4.74 6.82
N SER A 182 15.08 4.25 5.80
CA SER A 182 14.84 4.67 4.43
C SER A 182 14.32 3.48 3.64
N PHE A 183 13.22 3.68 2.94
CA PHE A 183 12.56 2.70 2.11
C PHE A 183 12.63 3.15 0.66
N ILE A 184 12.94 2.24 -0.25
CA ILE A 184 12.80 2.49 -1.69
C ILE A 184 11.62 1.65 -2.15
N SER A 185 10.58 2.33 -2.62
CA SER A 185 9.30 1.72 -2.96
C SER A 185 8.94 2.04 -4.40
N LEU A 186 8.82 1.00 -5.23
CA LEU A 186 8.15 1.10 -6.53
C LEU A 186 6.64 1.06 -6.26
N THR A 187 5.95 2.13 -6.59
CA THR A 187 4.50 2.26 -6.43
C THR A 187 3.83 2.16 -7.78
N ILE A 188 2.84 1.26 -7.88
CA ILE A 188 1.91 1.16 -9.01
C ILE A 188 0.54 1.55 -8.47
N SER A 189 -0.14 2.49 -9.11
CA SER A 189 -1.52 2.85 -8.76
C SER A 189 -2.39 2.79 -10.01
N ALA A 190 -3.61 2.29 -9.90
CA ALA A 190 -4.55 2.24 -11.01
C ALA A 190 -6.01 2.26 -10.53
N ALA A 191 -6.86 3.00 -11.24
CA ALA A 191 -8.29 3.07 -10.98
C ALA A 191 -9.06 2.06 -11.83
N TYR A 192 -10.25 1.67 -11.40
CA TYR A 192 -11.14 0.81 -12.16
C TYR A 192 -12.60 1.21 -11.93
N ASN A 193 -13.43 0.92 -12.92
CA ASN A 193 -14.88 1.00 -12.83
C ASN A 193 -15.47 -0.38 -13.14
N ASN A 194 -16.68 -0.63 -12.65
CA ASN A 194 -17.46 -1.82 -12.98
C ASN A 194 -16.72 -3.12 -12.63
N PHE A 195 -16.18 -3.21 -11.42
CA PHE A 195 -15.55 -4.44 -10.92
C PHE A 195 -16.53 -5.61 -11.07
N PRO A 196 -16.13 -6.77 -11.63
CA PRO A 196 -17.03 -7.88 -11.87
C PRO A 196 -17.71 -8.35 -10.57
N PRO A 197 -19.04 -8.61 -10.57
CA PRO A 197 -19.72 -9.10 -9.39
C PRO A 197 -19.17 -10.46 -8.94
N GLN A 198 -19.08 -10.68 -7.63
CA GLN A 198 -18.74 -12.01 -7.12
C GLN A 198 -19.87 -13.01 -7.40
N PRO A 199 -19.58 -14.33 -7.55
CA PRO A 199 -20.60 -15.35 -7.86
C PRO A 199 -21.78 -15.41 -6.88
N SER A 200 -21.62 -14.86 -5.67
CA SER A 200 -22.65 -14.79 -4.63
C SER A 200 -23.50 -13.51 -4.66
N GLN A 201 -23.28 -12.59 -5.60
CA GLN A 201 -24.01 -11.32 -5.70
C GLN A 201 -24.95 -11.32 -6.91
N THR A 202 -26.24 -11.06 -6.66
CA THR A 202 -27.33 -11.20 -7.64
C THR A 202 -27.66 -9.92 -8.41
N LEU A 203 -26.95 -8.81 -8.13
CA LEU A 203 -27.12 -7.52 -8.81
C LEU A 203 -25.76 -7.04 -9.31
N GLU A 204 -25.72 -6.51 -10.53
CA GLU A 204 -24.56 -5.81 -11.11
C GLU A 204 -24.29 -4.51 -10.32
N GLU A 205 -23.70 -4.64 -9.14
CA GLU A 205 -23.20 -3.50 -8.40
C GLU A 205 -21.98 -2.94 -9.15
N HIS A 206 -22.18 -1.81 -9.83
CA HIS A 206 -21.10 -1.06 -10.46
C HIS A 206 -20.18 -0.52 -9.35
N ARG A 207 -19.15 -1.29 -9.01
CA ARG A 207 -18.14 -0.89 -8.03
C ARG A 207 -17.04 -0.14 -8.76
N GLN A 208 -16.81 1.10 -8.34
CA GLN A 208 -15.62 1.86 -8.73
C GLN A 208 -14.61 1.83 -7.58
N GLY A 209 -13.34 1.83 -7.94
CA GLY A 209 -12.26 1.67 -6.97
C GLY A 209 -10.91 2.06 -7.53
N PHE A 210 -9.89 1.97 -6.69
CA PHE A 210 -8.50 1.97 -7.12
C PHE A 210 -7.66 1.01 -6.28
N LEU A 211 -6.56 0.56 -6.89
CA LEU A 211 -5.52 -0.23 -6.26
C LEU A 211 -4.22 0.56 -6.23
N THR A 212 -3.50 0.46 -5.12
CA THR A 212 -2.12 0.90 -4.98
C THR A 212 -1.28 -0.28 -4.50
N VAL A 213 -0.19 -0.56 -5.20
CA VAL A 213 0.74 -1.67 -4.93
C VAL A 213 2.13 -1.07 -4.70
N GLN A 214 2.76 -1.45 -3.61
CA GLN A 214 4.09 -0.97 -3.23
C GLN A 214 5.06 -2.17 -3.15
N ILE A 215 6.10 -2.12 -3.98
CA ILE A 215 7.09 -3.19 -4.15
C ILE A 215 8.46 -2.68 -3.66
N PRO A 216 9.12 -3.38 -2.72
CA PRO A 216 10.38 -2.92 -2.18
C PRO A 216 11.53 -3.10 -3.18
N LEU A 217 12.39 -2.09 -3.30
CA LEU A 217 13.63 -2.12 -4.07
C LEU A 217 14.86 -1.99 -3.16
N HIS A 218 15.99 -2.56 -3.56
CA HIS A 218 17.27 -2.39 -2.86
C HIS A 218 18.32 -1.71 -3.76
N PRO A 219 19.01 -0.66 -3.29
CA PRO A 219 19.99 0.07 -4.09
C PRO A 219 21.35 -0.65 -4.08
N GLU A 220 21.40 -1.88 -4.59
CA GLU A 220 22.67 -2.61 -4.72
C GLU A 220 23.51 -2.01 -5.85
N ALA A 221 24.80 -1.77 -5.59
CA ALA A 221 25.71 -1.13 -6.55
C ALA A 221 25.82 -1.88 -7.89
N SER A 222 25.64 -3.21 -7.89
CA SER A 222 25.69 -4.04 -9.10
C SER A 222 24.43 -3.96 -9.95
N SER A 223 23.28 -3.58 -9.38
CA SER A 223 21.99 -3.55 -10.08
C SER A 223 21.40 -2.15 -10.28
N THR A 224 21.92 -1.16 -9.55
CA THR A 224 21.42 0.22 -9.58
C THR A 224 22.29 1.07 -10.52
N PRO A 225 21.69 1.79 -11.48
CA PRO A 225 22.43 2.74 -12.31
C PRO A 225 23.27 3.70 -11.47
N GLN A 226 24.53 3.94 -11.84
CA GLN A 226 25.51 4.65 -11.01
C GLN A 226 25.02 6.03 -10.54
N ALA A 227 24.46 6.83 -11.44
CA ALA A 227 23.93 8.16 -11.11
C ALA A 227 22.77 8.08 -10.10
N LEU A 228 21.88 7.10 -10.27
CA LEU A 228 20.77 6.86 -9.36
C LEU A 228 21.26 6.38 -7.99
N HIS A 229 22.21 5.45 -7.96
CA HIS A 229 22.85 4.97 -6.72
C HIS A 229 23.48 6.13 -5.95
N GLN A 230 24.25 6.99 -6.62
CA GLN A 230 24.84 8.18 -6.00
C GLN A 230 23.77 9.13 -5.45
N ARG A 231 22.70 9.40 -6.21
CA ARG A 231 21.60 10.26 -5.76
C ARG A 231 20.90 9.69 -4.53
N ILE A 232 20.64 8.39 -4.49
CA ILE A 232 20.04 7.71 -3.32
C ILE A 232 20.90 7.93 -2.08
N TYR A 233 22.19 7.59 -2.14
CA TYR A 233 23.08 7.70 -0.97
C TYR A 233 23.39 9.15 -0.57
N ALA A 234 23.26 10.12 -1.49
CA ALA A 234 23.35 11.54 -1.16
C ALA A 234 22.13 12.03 -0.36
N SER A 235 20.94 11.46 -0.60
CA SER A 235 19.69 11.85 0.04
C SER A 235 19.42 11.13 1.37
N VAL A 236 19.98 9.93 1.56
CA VAL A 236 19.76 9.12 2.76
C VAL A 236 20.59 9.65 3.94
N PRO A 237 19.99 9.83 5.14
CA PRO A 237 20.75 10.24 6.32
C PRO A 237 21.89 9.27 6.66
N LYS A 238 23.05 9.77 7.11
CA LYS A 238 24.28 8.96 7.36
C LYS A 238 24.09 7.73 8.25
N ARG A 239 23.11 7.72 9.15
CA ARG A 239 22.82 6.63 10.10
C ARG A 239 21.56 5.84 9.73
N ALA A 240 20.93 6.16 8.60
CA ALA A 240 19.71 5.50 8.21
C ALA A 240 19.96 4.03 7.86
N ILE A 241 18.98 3.20 8.17
CA ILE A 241 18.95 1.78 7.84
C ILE A 241 18.00 1.63 6.65
N PHE A 242 18.44 0.95 5.60
CA PHE A 242 17.51 0.54 4.55
C PHE A 242 16.57 -0.53 5.11
N ALA A 243 15.29 -0.20 5.11
CA ALA A 243 14.21 -1.07 5.53
C ALA A 243 13.33 -1.39 4.32
N ASN A 244 12.54 -2.45 4.43
CA ASN A 244 11.72 -2.92 3.33
C ASN A 244 10.28 -3.07 3.79
N TYR A 245 9.34 -2.75 2.90
CA TYR A 245 7.96 -3.17 3.04
C TYR A 245 7.39 -3.47 1.66
N ALA A 246 6.45 -4.40 1.62
CA ALA A 246 5.52 -4.52 0.50
C ALA A 246 4.12 -4.20 1.02
N SER A 247 3.32 -3.56 0.20
CA SER A 247 1.94 -3.26 0.55
C SER A 247 1.02 -3.34 -0.65
N ILE A 248 -0.24 -3.56 -0.35
CA ILE A 248 -1.36 -3.43 -1.26
C ILE A 248 -2.45 -2.64 -0.55
N GLU A 249 -3.08 -1.73 -1.27
CA GLU A 249 -4.17 -0.91 -0.78
C GLU A 249 -5.29 -0.89 -1.82
N ARG A 250 -6.51 -1.21 -1.38
CA ARG A 250 -7.72 -1.14 -2.19
C ARG A 250 -8.71 -0.20 -1.53
N VAL A 251 -9.21 0.75 -2.29
CA VAL A 251 -10.29 1.64 -1.89
C VAL A 251 -11.43 1.49 -2.87
N GLU A 252 -12.63 1.19 -2.37
CA GLU A 252 -13.81 0.91 -3.17
C GLU A 252 -15.00 1.74 -2.71
N LEU A 253 -15.71 2.35 -3.66
CA LEU A 253 -17.02 2.91 -3.41
C LEU A 253 -18.07 1.82 -3.53
N ILE A 254 -18.81 1.61 -2.45
CA ILE A 254 -19.99 0.75 -2.37
C ILE A 254 -21.22 1.65 -2.44
N PRO A 255 -21.98 1.64 -3.55
CA PRO A 255 -23.17 2.47 -3.69
C PRO A 255 -24.24 2.13 -2.63
N ALA A 256 -25.04 3.12 -2.24
CA ALA A 256 -26.21 2.88 -1.41
C ALA A 256 -27.15 1.87 -2.07
N THR A 257 -27.63 0.89 -1.30
CA THR A 257 -28.70 -0.01 -1.75
C THR A 257 -30.04 0.59 -1.34
N HIS A 258 -30.89 0.91 -2.31
CA HIS A 258 -32.25 1.36 -2.03
C HIS A 258 -33.12 0.16 -1.63
N PHE A 259 -33.25 -0.12 -0.33
CA PHE A 259 -34.29 -1.01 0.18
C PHE A 259 -35.57 -0.21 0.46
N ALA A 260 -36.68 -0.64 -0.15
CA ALA A 260 -37.96 0.07 -0.10
C ALA A 260 -38.69 -0.02 1.25
N ASP A 261 -38.26 -0.88 2.16
CA ASP A 261 -38.88 -1.03 3.49
C ASP A 261 -37.94 -0.55 4.60
N GLN A 262 -38.14 0.71 5.00
CA GLN A 262 -37.39 1.39 6.05
C GLN A 262 -38.07 1.21 7.41
N HIS A 263 -37.59 0.30 8.27
CA HIS A 263 -38.10 0.23 9.65
C HIS A 263 -37.04 0.05 10.74
N SER A 264 -35.72 0.07 10.44
CA SER A 264 -34.68 0.03 11.48
C SER A 264 -33.57 1.07 11.33
N VAL A 265 -33.02 1.53 12.46
CA VAL A 265 -31.91 2.49 12.54
C VAL A 265 -30.62 1.93 11.92
N GLU A 266 -30.42 0.60 11.95
CA GLU A 266 -29.32 -0.08 11.24
C GLU A 266 -29.49 -0.04 9.71
N GLN A 267 -30.73 0.01 9.20
CA GLN A 267 -31.00 0.14 7.76
C GLN A 267 -30.77 1.58 7.25
N GLN A 268 -30.91 2.60 8.10
CA GLN A 268 -30.63 3.99 7.73
C GLN A 268 -29.12 4.25 7.50
N TYR A 269 -28.24 3.41 8.07
CA TYR A 269 -26.82 3.37 7.71
C TYR A 269 -26.55 2.66 6.36
N ARG A 270 -27.49 1.86 5.82
CA ARG A 270 -27.34 1.22 4.50
C ARG A 270 -27.85 2.06 3.33
N SER A 271 -28.56 3.15 3.60
CA SER A 271 -29.10 4.06 2.58
C SER A 271 -28.10 5.13 2.08
N GLN A 272 -26.84 5.06 2.51
CA GLN A 272 -25.79 5.97 2.07
C GLN A 272 -24.65 5.16 1.45
N SER A 273 -23.99 5.73 0.44
CA SER A 273 -22.79 5.14 -0.11
C SER A 273 -21.70 5.01 0.97
N ARG A 274 -20.90 3.96 0.83
CA ARG A 274 -19.82 3.60 1.77
C ARG A 274 -18.52 3.47 1.01
N ILE A 275 -17.41 3.76 1.67
CA ILE A 275 -16.07 3.56 1.14
C ILE A 275 -15.42 2.46 1.95
N GLU A 276 -15.14 1.34 1.30
CA GLU A 276 -14.35 0.26 1.88
C GLU A 276 -12.88 0.52 1.61
N TRP A 277 -12.07 0.52 2.67
CA TRP A 277 -10.64 0.75 2.60
C TRP A 277 -9.90 -0.42 3.23
N THR A 278 -9.25 -1.22 2.39
CA THR A 278 -8.44 -2.37 2.78
C THR A 278 -6.98 -2.12 2.46
N MET A 279 -6.09 -2.38 3.41
CA MET A 279 -4.64 -2.38 3.19
C MET A 279 -4.03 -3.65 3.77
N ALA A 280 -3.16 -4.33 3.03
CA ALA A 280 -2.32 -5.40 3.56
C ALA A 280 -0.85 -5.07 3.34
N THR A 281 -0.02 -5.30 4.35
CA THR A 281 1.41 -5.00 4.31
C THR A 281 2.24 -6.01 5.07
N THR A 282 3.48 -6.18 4.60
CA THR A 282 4.56 -6.83 5.33
C THR A 282 5.75 -5.87 5.39
N SER A 283 6.49 -5.88 6.49
CA SER A 283 7.61 -4.96 6.68
C SER A 283 8.73 -5.56 7.52
N ASP A 284 9.95 -5.12 7.24
CA ASP A 284 11.16 -5.34 8.02
C ASP A 284 11.91 -4.02 8.17
N ALA A 285 11.93 -3.49 9.40
CA ALA A 285 12.65 -2.27 9.77
C ALA A 285 14.18 -2.41 9.70
N GLY A 286 14.69 -3.64 9.51
CA GLY A 286 16.11 -3.95 9.45
C GLY A 286 16.86 -3.68 10.76
N GLY A 287 18.19 -3.70 10.67
CA GLY A 287 19.08 -3.47 11.80
C GLY A 287 18.87 -4.46 12.94
N SER A 288 18.86 -3.96 14.17
CA SER A 288 18.80 -4.77 15.40
C SER A 288 17.41 -4.84 16.03
N ILE A 289 16.36 -4.28 15.42
CA ILE A 289 15.01 -4.35 16.00
C ILE A 289 14.46 -5.78 15.83
N PRO A 290 14.22 -6.52 16.93
CA PRO A 290 13.73 -7.89 16.81
C PRO A 290 12.36 -7.94 16.13
N GLN A 291 12.15 -8.94 15.28
CA GLN A 291 10.91 -9.11 14.52
C GLN A 291 9.66 -9.20 15.41
N TRP A 292 9.76 -9.79 16.61
CA TRP A 292 8.62 -9.84 17.54
C TRP A 292 8.21 -8.45 18.06
N VAL A 293 9.13 -7.48 18.12
CA VAL A 293 8.83 -6.07 18.46
C VAL A 293 8.09 -5.41 17.31
N GLN A 294 8.61 -5.55 16.09
CA GLN A 294 8.00 -5.00 14.88
C GLN A 294 6.57 -5.54 14.66
N ARG A 295 6.29 -6.76 15.10
CA ARG A 295 4.98 -7.43 14.98
C ARG A 295 4.07 -7.22 16.19
N SER A 296 4.56 -6.57 17.24
CA SER A 296 3.81 -6.39 18.49
C SER A 296 2.90 -5.17 18.41
N TRP A 297 1.61 -5.38 18.66
CA TRP A 297 0.65 -4.29 18.89
C TRP A 297 1.06 -3.43 20.10
N ALA A 298 1.43 -4.08 21.21
CA ALA A 298 1.69 -3.41 22.49
C ALA A 298 2.94 -2.52 22.44
N LEU A 299 3.92 -2.87 21.61
CA LEU A 299 5.16 -2.11 21.42
C LEU A 299 5.09 -1.14 20.24
N GLY A 300 3.90 -0.91 19.66
CA GLY A 300 3.71 0.06 18.58
C GLY A 300 4.27 -0.38 17.23
N GLY A 301 4.40 -1.69 17.00
CA GLY A 301 4.81 -2.24 15.72
C GLY A 301 3.77 -2.05 14.61
N VAL A 302 4.02 -2.69 13.46
CA VAL A 302 3.23 -2.59 12.23
C VAL A 302 1.72 -2.69 12.47
N PRO A 303 1.19 -3.64 13.28
CA PRO A 303 -0.24 -3.71 13.57
C PRO A 303 -0.86 -2.43 14.13
N ARG A 304 -0.13 -1.70 14.97
CA ARG A 304 -0.62 -0.45 15.57
C ARG A 304 -0.47 0.71 14.59
N ALA A 305 0.64 0.75 13.85
CA ALA A 305 0.90 1.78 12.83
C ALA A 305 -0.22 1.80 11.78
N VAL A 306 -0.50 0.66 11.14
CA VAL A 306 -1.53 0.60 10.09
C VAL A 306 -2.91 1.03 10.60
N VAL A 307 -3.27 0.71 11.86
CA VAL A 307 -4.52 1.20 12.44
C VAL A 307 -4.51 2.73 12.58
N ALA A 308 -3.42 3.31 13.07
CA ALA A 308 -3.29 4.75 13.27
C ALA A 308 -3.38 5.53 11.95
N ASP A 309 -2.89 4.98 10.84
CA ASP A 309 -2.88 5.63 9.51
C ASP A 309 -4.29 6.03 9.06
N VAL A 310 -5.32 5.25 9.43
CA VAL A 310 -6.71 5.60 9.12
C VAL A 310 -7.11 6.94 9.76
N GLY A 311 -6.77 7.14 11.03
CA GLY A 311 -7.03 8.38 11.75
C GLY A 311 -6.18 9.53 11.22
N LEU A 312 -4.90 9.28 10.91
CA LEU A 312 -4.00 10.27 10.35
C LEU A 312 -4.53 10.84 9.03
N PHE A 313 -4.94 9.96 8.11
CA PHE A 313 -5.56 10.33 6.83
C PHE A 313 -6.84 11.16 7.03
N ILE A 314 -7.78 10.68 7.84
CA ILE A 314 -9.05 11.41 8.10
C ILE A 314 -8.80 12.75 8.80
N GLY A 315 -7.85 12.81 9.74
CA GLY A 315 -7.47 14.06 10.38
C GLY A 315 -6.85 15.06 9.39
N TRP A 316 -6.10 14.57 8.41
CA TRP A 316 -5.51 15.40 7.36
C TRP A 316 -6.54 15.91 6.36
N THR A 317 -7.48 15.09 5.89
CA THR A 317 -8.58 15.56 5.03
C THR A 317 -9.41 16.64 5.73
N MET A 318 -9.69 16.47 7.03
CA MET A 318 -10.36 17.48 7.84
C MET A 318 -9.60 18.81 7.91
N ARG A 319 -8.26 18.78 8.06
CA ARG A 319 -7.44 20.01 8.06
C ARG A 319 -7.46 20.70 6.70
N ARG A 320 -7.35 19.93 5.61
CA ARG A 320 -7.36 20.50 4.24
C ARG A 320 -8.68 21.19 3.89
N ARG A 321 -9.83 20.69 4.36
CA ARG A 321 -11.12 21.38 4.22
C ARG A 321 -11.15 22.76 4.86
N GLN A 322 -10.37 22.96 5.92
CA GLN A 322 -10.32 24.21 6.69
C GLN A 322 -9.33 25.23 6.09
N GLY A 323 -8.67 24.91 4.97
CA GLY A 323 -7.71 25.80 4.30
C GLY A 323 -6.38 25.94 5.05
N ALA A 324 -5.97 24.89 5.77
CA ALA A 324 -4.65 24.80 6.39
C ALA A 324 -3.57 24.48 5.35
#